data_AF-A0AAV0IMJ3-F1
#
_entry.id   AF-A0AAV0IMJ3-F1
#
_cell.length_a   1.000
_cell.length_b   1.000
_cell.length_c   1.000
_cell.angle_alpha   90.00
_cell.angle_beta   90.00
_cell.angle_gamma   90.00
#
_symmetry.space_group_name_H-M   'P 1'
#
loop_
_entity.id
_entity.type
_entity.pdbx_description
1 polymer ?
#
loop_
_entity_poly.entity_id
_entity_poly.type
_entity_poly.pdbx_seq_one_letter_code
_entity_poly.pdbx_strand_id
1 'polypeptide(L)'
;MEETFVPFRGIKNDLNGRLLCYKQDWTGGLRAGIRILAPTTYIFFASAIPVISFGEQLERNTEGALTAVQTLASTALCGFIHSIIGGQPLLILGVAEPTVLMYTFMFNFAKDRKDLGPNLFLAWTGWVCMWTALLLFLLAVLGACSIINRFTRVAGELFGLLIAMLFMQQAIRGVVEEFGLPERENPRETALQPAWRFGNGMFALVLSFGLLLTALKSRKARSWRYGTGWLRGLIADYGVPILVVVWTGLSYIPVRDVPAGIPRRLFSPNPWSPGAYSNWTVIKEMMHVPPLYIVGAFIPATMIAVLYYFDHSVASQLAQQEEFNLKKPASYHYDLLLLGVLVIICGLLGIPPSNGVIPQSPMHTKSLATLKQQVILRLHAVY
;
A
#
# COMPACT_ATOMS: atom_id res chain seq x y z
N MET A 1 28.08 20.03 4.85
CA MET A 1 28.40 20.25 6.28
C MET A 1 28.28 18.90 6.95
N GLU A 2 29.32 18.44 7.62
CA GLU A 2 29.24 17.24 8.46
C GLU A 2 28.41 17.61 9.68
N GLU A 3 27.18 17.08 9.77
CA GLU A 3 26.38 17.26 10.97
C GLU A 3 27.01 16.46 12.10
N THR A 4 27.48 17.16 13.13
CA THR A 4 27.90 16.53 14.37
C THR A 4 26.75 15.70 14.92
N PHE A 5 27.01 14.40 15.11
CA PHE A 5 26.04 13.35 15.34
C PHE A 5 25.43 13.45 16.76
N VAL A 6 24.56 14.44 16.94
CA VAL A 6 23.86 14.68 18.20
C VAL A 6 22.50 13.95 18.15
N PRO A 7 22.29 12.91 18.97
CA PRO A 7 21.02 12.18 18.97
C PRO A 7 19.84 13.11 19.28
N PHE A 8 18.67 12.79 18.74
CA PHE A 8 17.43 13.59 18.80
C PHE A 8 17.45 14.97 18.10
N ARG A 9 18.60 15.50 17.67
CA ARG A 9 18.67 16.83 17.03
C ARG A 9 17.87 16.90 15.72
N GLY A 10 17.95 15.86 14.89
CA GLY A 10 17.16 15.74 13.65
C GLY A 10 15.66 15.79 13.91
N ILE A 11 15.16 14.94 14.82
CA ILE A 11 13.73 14.87 15.20
C ILE A 11 13.23 16.23 15.72
N LYS A 12 14.02 16.92 16.56
CA LYS A 12 13.64 18.23 17.10
C LYS A 12 13.60 19.33 16.02
N ASN A 13 14.52 19.30 15.05
CA ASN A 13 14.53 20.23 13.93
C ASN A 13 13.33 20.01 13.01
N ASP A 14 13.06 18.75 12.63
CA ASP A 14 11.93 18.35 11.78
C ASP A 14 10.59 18.80 12.40
N LEU A 15 10.38 18.51 13.68
CA LEU A 15 9.18 18.87 14.43
C LEU A 15 8.98 20.39 14.53
N ASN A 16 10.04 21.15 14.86
CA ASN A 16 9.98 22.61 14.93
C ASN A 16 9.66 23.25 13.56
N GLY A 17 10.28 22.75 12.48
CA GLY A 17 10.00 23.22 11.13
C GLY A 17 8.56 22.95 10.68
N ARG A 18 8.00 21.80 11.09
CA ARG A 18 6.63 21.40 10.74
C ARG A 18 5.54 22.08 11.55
N LEU A 19 5.74 22.29 12.85
CA LEU A 19 4.77 22.98 13.72
C LEU A 19 4.40 24.37 13.18
N LEU A 20 5.38 25.13 12.65
CA LEU A 20 5.17 26.44 12.03
C LEU A 20 4.29 26.35 10.76
N CYS A 21 4.42 25.27 9.99
CA CYS A 21 3.68 25.06 8.75
C CYS A 21 2.27 24.47 8.95
N TYR A 22 2.06 23.72 10.04
CA TYR A 22 0.87 22.90 10.26
C TYR A 22 -0.45 23.70 10.21
N LYS A 23 -0.50 24.88 10.86
CA LYS A 23 -1.67 25.78 10.81
C LYS A 23 -1.97 26.28 9.38
N GLN A 24 -0.95 26.39 8.54
CA GLN A 24 -1.11 26.79 7.14
C GLN A 24 -1.64 25.64 6.27
N ASP A 25 -1.33 24.38 6.59
CA ASP A 25 -1.83 23.22 5.84
C ASP A 25 -3.34 23.07 6.00
N TRP A 26 -3.87 23.15 7.23
CA TRP A 26 -5.31 23.10 7.48
C TRP A 26 -6.08 24.27 6.83
N THR A 27 -5.57 25.50 6.96
CA THR A 27 -6.22 26.66 6.33
C THR A 27 -6.11 26.65 4.79
N GLY A 28 -5.03 26.10 4.23
CA GLY A 28 -4.85 25.89 2.80
C GLY A 28 -5.78 24.82 2.23
N GLY A 29 -5.91 23.68 2.92
CA GLY A 29 -6.78 22.57 2.52
C GLY A 29 -8.25 22.98 2.44
N LEU A 30 -8.76 23.63 3.49
CA LEU A 30 -10.13 24.16 3.53
C LEU A 30 -10.41 25.16 2.40
N ARG A 31 -9.41 25.98 2.02
CA ARG A 31 -9.54 26.97 0.94
C ARG A 31 -9.52 26.37 -0.47
N ALA A 32 -8.92 25.20 -0.65
CA ALA A 32 -8.85 24.51 -1.94
C ALA A 32 -10.12 23.72 -2.27
N GLY A 33 -10.87 23.27 -1.26
CA GLY A 33 -12.23 22.74 -1.36
C GLY A 33 -12.44 21.73 -2.49
N ILE A 34 -13.24 22.11 -3.49
CA ILE A 34 -13.64 21.26 -4.62
C ILE A 34 -12.44 20.73 -5.43
N ARG A 35 -11.30 21.45 -5.47
CA ARG A 35 -10.11 21.01 -6.23
C ARG A 35 -9.39 19.81 -5.61
N ILE A 36 -9.56 19.57 -4.31
CA ILE A 36 -8.95 18.43 -3.61
C ILE A 36 -9.71 17.13 -3.90
N LEU A 37 -11.02 17.23 -4.18
CA LEU A 37 -11.90 16.07 -4.37
C LEU A 37 -11.38 15.11 -5.47
N ALA A 38 -10.93 15.65 -6.60
CA ALA A 38 -10.39 14.84 -7.70
C ALA A 38 -9.09 14.09 -7.34
N PRO A 39 -8.02 14.75 -6.84
CA PRO A 39 -6.87 14.08 -6.23
C PRO A 39 -7.24 13.03 -5.18
N THR A 40 -8.13 13.34 -4.23
CA THR A 40 -8.50 12.39 -3.16
C THR A 40 -9.20 11.15 -3.70
N THR A 41 -10.13 11.30 -4.65
CA THR A 41 -10.81 10.14 -5.26
C THR A 41 -9.83 9.32 -6.10
N TYR A 42 -8.98 9.97 -6.90
CA TYR A 42 -7.98 9.29 -7.71
C TYR A 42 -7.01 8.48 -6.85
N ILE A 43 -6.46 9.08 -5.78
CA ILE A 43 -5.51 8.41 -4.87
C ILE A 43 -6.21 7.34 -4.03
N PHE A 44 -7.46 7.55 -3.59
CA PHE A 44 -8.24 6.52 -2.89
C PHE A 44 -8.30 5.22 -3.72
N PHE A 45 -8.68 5.30 -4.99
CA PHE A 45 -8.75 4.11 -5.84
C PHE A 45 -7.36 3.57 -6.23
N ALA A 46 -6.37 4.44 -6.47
CA ALA A 46 -4.99 4.02 -6.73
C ALA A 46 -4.32 3.32 -5.52
N SER A 47 -4.84 3.56 -4.30
CA SER A 47 -4.37 2.95 -3.06
C SER A 47 -5.18 1.70 -2.68
N ALA A 48 -6.51 1.75 -2.81
CA ALA A 48 -7.38 0.64 -2.44
C ALA A 48 -7.17 -0.60 -3.32
N ILE A 49 -7.00 -0.45 -4.64
CA ILE A 49 -6.90 -1.60 -5.56
C ILE A 49 -5.67 -2.48 -5.26
N PRO A 50 -4.43 -1.95 -5.15
CA PRO A 50 -3.28 -2.76 -4.75
C PRO A 50 -3.43 -3.38 -3.36
N VAL A 51 -3.99 -2.64 -2.39
CA VAL A 51 -4.16 -3.12 -1.01
C VAL A 51 -5.14 -4.29 -0.93
N ILE A 52 -6.23 -4.26 -1.72
CA ILE A 52 -7.16 -5.40 -1.84
C ILE A 52 -6.45 -6.60 -2.46
N SER A 53 -5.71 -6.42 -3.55
CA SER A 53 -4.98 -7.51 -4.23
C SER A 53 -3.90 -8.14 -3.35
N PHE A 54 -3.12 -7.32 -2.63
CA PHE A 54 -2.15 -7.78 -1.63
C PHE A 54 -2.81 -8.43 -0.41
N GLY A 55 -3.98 -7.94 -0.01
CA GLY A 55 -4.81 -8.54 1.02
C GLY A 55 -5.31 -9.94 0.65
N GLU A 56 -5.76 -10.13 -0.59
CA GLU A 56 -6.14 -11.44 -1.12
C GLU A 56 -4.92 -12.36 -1.25
N GLN A 57 -3.77 -11.84 -1.68
CA GLN A 57 -2.52 -12.60 -1.73
C GLN A 57 -2.08 -13.08 -0.32
N LEU A 58 -2.20 -12.23 0.71
CA LEU A 58 -2.02 -12.64 2.11
C LEU A 58 -3.03 -13.74 2.50
N GLU A 59 -4.29 -13.59 2.12
CA GLU A 59 -5.35 -14.54 2.44
C GLU A 59 -5.12 -15.91 1.80
N ARG A 60 -4.66 -15.95 0.54
CA ARG A 60 -4.24 -17.16 -0.20
C ARG A 60 -2.96 -17.78 0.38
N ASN A 61 -2.01 -16.97 0.86
CA ASN A 61 -0.72 -17.46 1.37
C ASN A 61 -0.73 -17.88 2.86
N THR A 62 -1.64 -17.34 3.68
CA THR A 62 -1.64 -17.51 5.16
C THR A 62 -2.77 -18.41 5.69
N GLU A 63 -3.33 -19.28 4.83
CA GLU A 63 -4.43 -20.20 5.19
C GLU A 63 -5.67 -19.52 5.78
N GLY A 64 -5.87 -18.22 5.46
CA GLY A 64 -6.97 -17.39 5.97
C GLY A 64 -6.69 -16.70 7.31
N ALA A 65 -5.48 -16.82 7.87
CA ALA A 65 -5.09 -16.14 9.11
C ALA A 65 -5.02 -14.61 8.97
N LEU A 66 -4.61 -14.12 7.80
CA LEU A 66 -4.67 -12.71 7.42
C LEU A 66 -5.56 -12.52 6.19
N THR A 67 -6.59 -11.70 6.33
CA THR A 67 -7.60 -11.42 5.31
C THR A 67 -7.42 -10.06 4.66
N ALA A 68 -8.01 -9.85 3.48
CA ALA A 68 -7.94 -8.56 2.80
C ALA A 68 -8.50 -7.38 3.63
N VAL A 69 -9.42 -7.66 4.54
CA VAL A 69 -10.01 -6.70 5.48
C VAL A 69 -8.98 -6.16 6.49
N GLN A 70 -8.09 -7.01 7.01
CA GLN A 70 -7.04 -6.58 7.96
C GLN A 70 -6.00 -5.69 7.28
N THR A 71 -5.65 -6.00 6.02
CA THR A 71 -4.75 -5.18 5.20
C THR A 71 -5.37 -3.81 4.92
N LEU A 72 -6.66 -3.76 4.54
CA LEU A 72 -7.41 -2.51 4.40
C LEU A 72 -7.45 -1.71 5.71
N ALA A 73 -7.77 -2.35 6.84
CA ALA A 73 -7.84 -1.71 8.15
C ALA A 73 -6.49 -1.10 8.57
N SER A 74 -5.38 -1.78 8.31
CA SER A 74 -4.03 -1.24 8.51
C SER A 74 -3.80 0.03 7.69
N THR A 75 -4.08 -0.01 6.38
CA THR A 75 -3.84 1.16 5.53
C THR A 75 -4.71 2.35 5.91
N ALA A 76 -5.96 2.11 6.31
CA ALA A 76 -6.88 3.16 6.78
C ALA A 76 -6.41 3.76 8.12
N LEU A 77 -6.04 2.94 9.09
CA LEU A 77 -5.60 3.38 10.41
C LEU A 77 -4.25 4.11 10.34
N CYS A 78 -3.26 3.54 9.65
CA CYS A 78 -1.96 4.16 9.44
C CYS A 78 -2.09 5.47 8.65
N GLY A 79 -2.85 5.47 7.55
CA GLY A 79 -3.08 6.64 6.72
C GLY A 79 -3.77 7.77 7.49
N PHE A 80 -4.78 7.47 8.31
CA PHE A 80 -5.46 8.45 9.14
C PHE A 80 -4.51 9.09 10.17
N ILE A 81 -3.80 8.27 10.97
CA ILE A 81 -2.89 8.76 12.00
C ILE A 81 -1.75 9.57 11.36
N HIS A 82 -1.16 9.10 10.27
CA HIS A 82 -0.07 9.80 9.57
C HIS A 82 -0.53 11.08 8.88
N SER A 83 -1.78 11.15 8.38
CA SER A 83 -2.31 12.39 7.80
C SER A 83 -2.49 13.53 8.82
N ILE A 84 -2.73 13.18 10.10
CA ILE A 84 -2.92 14.15 11.19
C ILE A 84 -1.61 14.49 11.87
N ILE A 85 -0.79 13.48 12.19
CA ILE A 85 0.39 13.61 13.04
C ILE A 85 1.68 13.73 12.22
N GLY A 86 1.73 13.13 11.02
CA GLY A 86 2.93 13.04 10.19
C GLY A 86 3.49 14.39 9.73
N GLY A 87 4.80 14.46 9.66
CA GLY A 87 5.54 15.58 9.10
C GLY A 87 5.38 15.68 7.57
N GLN A 88 5.19 14.56 6.86
CA GLN A 88 4.97 14.56 5.42
C GLN A 88 3.57 14.04 4.99
N PRO A 89 2.51 14.87 5.05
CA PRO A 89 1.16 14.48 4.63
C PRO A 89 0.99 14.22 3.11
N LEU A 90 2.05 14.40 2.32
CA LEU A 90 2.09 13.98 0.90
C LEU A 90 2.42 12.49 0.73
N LEU A 91 3.04 11.87 1.73
CA LEU A 91 3.38 10.44 1.71
C LEU A 91 2.09 9.62 1.84
N ILE A 92 1.93 8.61 0.99
CA ILE A 92 0.84 7.64 1.11
C ILE A 92 1.39 6.40 1.83
N LEU A 93 0.82 6.09 2.99
CA LEU A 93 1.06 4.83 3.67
C LEU A 93 0.12 3.74 3.14
N GLY A 94 0.66 2.54 2.99
CA GLY A 94 -0.09 1.35 2.61
C GLY A 94 0.74 0.08 2.76
N VAL A 95 0.19 -1.06 2.42
CA VAL A 95 0.94 -2.33 2.43
C VAL A 95 1.58 -2.54 1.07
N ALA A 96 2.92 -2.63 1.04
CA ALA A 96 3.69 -2.97 -0.15
C ALA A 96 3.94 -4.49 -0.30
N GLU A 97 4.19 -4.96 -1.53
CA GLU A 97 4.49 -6.36 -1.84
C GLU A 97 5.60 -6.98 -0.96
N PRO A 98 6.73 -6.30 -0.65
CA PRO A 98 7.75 -6.87 0.22
C PRO A 98 7.23 -7.21 1.63
N THR A 99 6.25 -6.46 2.15
CA THR A 99 5.57 -6.81 3.41
C THR A 99 4.78 -8.10 3.26
N VAL A 100 4.04 -8.30 2.16
CA VAL A 100 3.27 -9.52 1.88
C VAL A 100 4.18 -10.74 1.78
N LEU A 101 5.31 -10.61 1.07
CA LEU A 101 6.32 -11.66 0.95
C LEU A 101 6.93 -12.02 2.31
N MET A 102 7.25 -11.01 3.13
CA MET A 102 7.76 -11.22 4.48
C MET A 102 6.76 -11.94 5.39
N TYR A 103 5.49 -11.52 5.38
CA TYR A 103 4.43 -12.17 6.15
C TYR A 103 4.17 -13.61 5.67
N THR A 104 4.28 -13.87 4.36
CA THR A 104 4.20 -15.23 3.78
C THR A 104 5.35 -16.12 4.27
N PHE A 105 6.59 -15.61 4.24
CA PHE A 105 7.76 -16.34 4.74
C PHE A 105 7.65 -16.63 6.25
N MET A 106 7.22 -15.63 7.02
CA MET A 106 6.94 -15.78 8.45
C MET A 106 5.85 -16.82 8.72
N PHE A 107 4.77 -16.85 7.94
CA PHE A 107 3.70 -17.83 8.09
C PHE A 107 4.20 -19.26 7.84
N ASN A 108 4.93 -19.48 6.74
CA ASN A 108 5.53 -20.78 6.44
C ASN A 108 6.49 -21.23 7.56
N PHE A 109 7.35 -20.33 8.05
CA PHE A 109 8.23 -20.61 9.18
C PHE A 109 7.48 -20.97 10.46
N ALA A 110 6.35 -20.33 10.75
CA ALA A 110 5.51 -20.65 11.90
C ALA A 110 4.79 -22.00 11.76
N LYS A 111 4.27 -22.28 10.56
CA LYS A 111 3.53 -23.52 10.23
C LYS A 111 4.39 -24.77 10.37
N ASP A 112 5.66 -24.71 9.97
CA ASP A 112 6.61 -25.83 10.08
C ASP A 112 7.06 -26.13 11.53
N ARG A 113 6.69 -25.29 12.51
CA ARG A 113 7.13 -25.40 13.91
C ARG A 113 6.01 -25.85 14.83
N LYS A 114 6.19 -27.04 15.42
CA LYS A 114 5.24 -27.66 16.37
C LYS A 114 4.93 -26.79 17.60
N ASP A 115 5.85 -25.93 18.02
CA ASP A 115 5.73 -25.11 19.24
C ASP A 115 5.00 -23.77 19.00
N LEU A 116 4.85 -23.36 17.74
CA LEU A 116 4.27 -22.07 17.35
C LEU A 116 2.93 -22.28 16.64
N GLY A 117 2.92 -23.15 15.63
CA GLY A 117 1.72 -23.49 14.86
C GLY A 117 1.08 -22.29 14.12
N PRO A 118 -0.05 -22.52 13.42
CA PRO A 118 -0.76 -21.46 12.72
C PRO A 118 -1.49 -20.49 13.67
N ASN A 119 -1.90 -20.96 14.85
CA ASN A 119 -2.73 -20.15 15.76
C ASN A 119 -1.92 -19.04 16.45
N LEU A 120 -0.70 -19.32 16.93
CA LEU A 120 0.15 -18.30 17.57
C LEU A 120 0.94 -17.45 16.56
N PHE A 121 0.74 -17.65 15.24
CA PHE A 121 1.39 -16.86 14.19
C PHE A 121 1.16 -15.36 14.40
N LEU A 122 -0.09 -14.94 14.62
CA LEU A 122 -0.43 -13.53 14.84
C LEU A 122 0.28 -12.97 16.09
N ALA A 123 0.27 -13.72 17.20
CA ALA A 123 0.97 -13.37 18.44
C ALA A 123 2.48 -13.22 18.25
N TRP A 124 3.10 -14.10 17.46
CA TRP A 124 4.51 -13.99 17.09
C TRP A 124 4.78 -12.79 16.16
N THR A 125 3.90 -12.48 15.21
CA THR A 125 4.04 -11.27 14.38
C THR A 125 4.01 -9.99 15.22
N GLY A 126 3.24 -9.96 16.31
CA GLY A 126 3.25 -8.87 17.29
C GLY A 126 4.64 -8.65 17.91
N TRP A 127 5.32 -9.72 18.33
CA TRP A 127 6.70 -9.63 18.84
C TRP A 127 7.72 -9.20 17.79
N VAL A 128 7.58 -9.67 16.54
CA VAL A 128 8.39 -9.18 15.41
C VAL A 128 8.20 -7.67 15.24
N CYS A 129 6.95 -7.20 15.28
CA CYS A 129 6.63 -5.77 15.18
C CYS A 129 7.22 -4.94 16.34
N MET A 130 7.20 -5.45 17.58
CA MET A 130 7.84 -4.79 18.73
C MET A 130 9.35 -4.61 18.54
N TRP A 131 10.06 -5.64 18.05
CA TRP A 131 11.49 -5.53 17.73
C TRP A 131 11.75 -4.60 16.54
N THR A 132 10.93 -4.67 15.49
CA THR A 132 11.03 -3.76 14.33
C THR A 132 10.86 -2.31 14.77
N ALA A 133 9.88 -2.00 15.61
CA ALA A 133 9.66 -0.66 16.13
C ALA A 133 10.83 -0.15 16.99
N LEU A 134 11.40 -1.00 17.85
CA LEU A 134 12.60 -0.67 18.63
C LEU A 134 13.78 -0.32 17.71
N LEU A 135 14.00 -1.10 16.64
CA LEU A 135 15.04 -0.83 15.65
C LEU A 135 14.76 0.45 14.86
N LEU A 136 13.52 0.72 14.46
CA LEU A 136 13.12 1.96 13.78
C LEU A 136 13.32 3.20 14.68
N PHE A 137 12.98 3.11 15.96
CA PHE A 137 13.27 4.16 16.95
C PHE A 137 14.77 4.40 17.10
N LEU A 138 15.57 3.33 17.19
CA LEU A 138 17.03 3.42 17.26
C LEU A 138 17.60 4.09 16.01
N LEU A 139 17.16 3.70 14.80
CA LEU A 139 17.56 4.33 13.54
C LEU A 139 17.16 5.82 13.45
N ALA A 140 15.98 6.18 13.95
CA ALA A 140 15.51 7.57 13.99
C ALA A 140 16.34 8.44 14.97
N VAL A 141 16.66 7.91 16.16
CA VAL A 141 17.48 8.62 17.16
C VAL A 141 18.94 8.74 16.73
N LEU A 142 19.49 7.71 16.08
CA LEU A 142 20.83 7.72 15.47
C LEU A 142 20.88 8.48 14.13
N GLY A 143 19.86 9.24 13.74
CA GLY A 143 19.93 10.07 12.54
C GLY A 143 20.27 9.29 11.26
N ALA A 144 19.88 8.00 11.17
CA ALA A 144 20.22 7.14 10.04
C ALA A 144 19.72 7.72 8.71
N CYS A 145 18.64 8.49 8.74
CA CYS A 145 18.11 9.28 7.62
C CYS A 145 19.15 10.21 6.97
N SER A 146 20.26 10.57 7.63
CA SER A 146 21.38 11.28 6.97
C SER A 146 21.95 10.51 5.76
N ILE A 147 21.90 9.17 5.79
CA ILE A 147 22.30 8.27 4.68
C ILE A 147 21.41 8.50 3.45
N ILE A 148 20.16 8.95 3.64
CA ILE A 148 19.19 9.17 2.55
C ILE A 148 19.70 10.18 1.52
N ASN A 149 20.45 11.19 1.96
CA ASN A 149 21.00 12.23 1.09
C ASN A 149 22.11 11.70 0.15
N ARG A 150 22.57 10.46 0.38
CA ARG A 150 23.50 9.73 -0.49
C ARG A 150 22.78 8.87 -1.53
N PHE A 151 21.46 8.70 -1.43
CA PHE A 151 20.65 7.97 -2.40
C PHE A 151 20.50 8.81 -3.68
N THR A 152 21.10 8.32 -4.77
CA THR A 152 21.15 9.07 -6.03
C THR A 152 19.89 8.85 -6.87
N ARG A 153 19.63 9.78 -7.81
CA ARG A 153 18.57 9.64 -8.82
C ARG A 153 18.61 8.28 -9.54
N VAL A 154 19.81 7.80 -9.87
CA VAL A 154 20.03 6.48 -10.51
C VAL A 154 19.51 5.34 -9.64
N ALA A 155 19.79 5.36 -8.33
CA ALA A 155 19.28 4.34 -7.42
C ALA A 155 17.74 4.39 -7.28
N GLY A 156 17.15 5.59 -7.28
CA GLY A 156 15.70 5.78 -7.26
C GLY A 156 14.99 5.29 -8.53
N GLU A 157 15.55 5.57 -9.70
CA GLU A 157 14.99 5.11 -10.99
C GLU A 157 15.14 3.59 -11.15
N LEU A 158 16.27 3.00 -10.76
CA LEU A 158 16.46 1.54 -10.73
C LEU A 158 15.51 0.83 -9.76
N PHE A 159 15.30 1.40 -8.57
CA PHE A 159 14.38 0.82 -7.59
C PHE A 159 12.91 0.94 -8.04
N GLY A 160 12.52 2.07 -8.63
CA GLY A 160 11.21 2.22 -9.25
C GLY A 160 10.97 1.22 -10.40
N LEU A 161 12.00 0.91 -11.19
CA LEU A 161 11.96 -0.12 -12.24
C LEU A 161 11.80 -1.53 -11.64
N LEU A 162 12.53 -1.86 -10.57
CA LEU A 162 12.41 -3.14 -9.87
C LEU A 162 10.98 -3.37 -9.36
N ILE A 163 10.40 -2.39 -8.67
CA ILE A 163 9.02 -2.47 -8.16
C ILE A 163 8.01 -2.58 -9.30
N ALA A 164 8.22 -1.87 -10.42
CA ALA A 164 7.36 -2.00 -11.60
C ALA A 164 7.44 -3.40 -12.27
N MET A 165 8.63 -4.02 -12.28
CA MET A 165 8.83 -5.37 -12.78
C MET A 165 8.16 -6.41 -11.88
N LEU A 166 8.32 -6.31 -10.55
CA LEU A 166 7.67 -7.19 -9.58
C LEU A 166 6.14 -7.10 -9.67
N PHE A 167 5.57 -5.88 -9.69
CA PHE A 167 4.14 -5.69 -9.91
C PHE A 167 3.63 -6.33 -11.21
N MET A 168 4.39 -6.25 -12.31
CA MET A 168 4.03 -6.87 -13.57
C MET A 168 4.09 -8.41 -13.48
N GLN A 169 5.11 -8.96 -12.80
CA GLN A 169 5.22 -10.39 -12.54
C GLN A 169 4.07 -10.91 -11.69
N GLN A 170 3.66 -10.19 -10.62
CA GLN A 170 2.52 -10.57 -9.79
C GLN A 170 1.20 -10.47 -10.57
N ALA A 171 1.02 -9.46 -11.41
CA ALA A 171 -0.17 -9.36 -12.26
C ALA A 171 -0.28 -10.53 -13.26
N ILE A 172 0.85 -10.95 -13.86
CA ILE A 172 0.90 -12.15 -14.71
C ILE A 172 0.61 -13.41 -13.88
N ARG A 173 1.23 -13.54 -12.70
CA ARG A 173 1.03 -14.68 -11.80
C ARG A 173 -0.44 -14.83 -11.39
N GLY A 174 -1.10 -13.75 -10.96
CA GLY A 174 -2.52 -13.77 -10.59
C GLY A 174 -3.41 -14.21 -11.76
N VAL A 175 -3.14 -13.75 -12.98
CA VAL A 175 -3.85 -14.21 -14.20
C VAL A 175 -3.59 -15.70 -14.48
N VAL A 176 -2.38 -16.21 -14.25
CA VAL A 176 -2.05 -17.64 -14.41
C VAL A 176 -2.72 -18.50 -13.33
N GLU A 177 -2.81 -18.01 -12.09
CA GLU A 177 -3.47 -18.71 -10.98
C GLU A 177 -4.98 -18.93 -11.23
N GLU A 178 -5.66 -18.05 -11.99
CA GLU A 178 -7.07 -18.24 -12.41
C GLU A 178 -7.29 -19.39 -13.41
N PHE A 179 -6.22 -19.92 -14.03
CA PHE A 179 -6.24 -21.20 -14.77
C PHE A 179 -5.87 -22.39 -13.89
N GLY A 180 -5.33 -22.13 -12.69
CA GLY A 180 -4.85 -23.12 -11.73
C GLY A 180 -5.97 -23.79 -10.93
N LEU A 181 -5.54 -24.64 -9.99
CA LEU A 181 -6.42 -25.26 -9.00
C LEU A 181 -6.48 -24.36 -7.76
N PRO A 182 -7.66 -23.95 -7.26
CA PRO A 182 -7.76 -23.43 -5.91
C PRO A 182 -7.52 -24.60 -4.93
N GLU A 183 -6.38 -24.61 -4.25
CA GLU A 183 -5.98 -25.70 -3.32
C GLU A 183 -6.90 -25.86 -2.09
N ARG A 184 -7.90 -24.97 -1.92
CA ARG A 184 -8.81 -24.93 -0.75
C ARG A 184 -10.24 -25.39 -0.99
N GLU A 185 -10.67 -25.61 -2.23
CA GLU A 185 -12.06 -25.99 -2.54
C GLU A 185 -12.21 -27.49 -2.79
N ASN A 186 -13.39 -28.04 -2.49
CA ASN A 186 -13.57 -29.49 -2.38
C ASN A 186 -13.32 -30.18 -3.75
N PRO A 187 -12.59 -31.31 -3.81
CA PRO A 187 -12.29 -32.03 -5.06
C PRO A 187 -13.50 -32.56 -5.86
N ARG A 188 -14.73 -32.33 -5.39
CA ARG A 188 -15.99 -32.81 -5.97
C ARG A 188 -16.84 -31.70 -6.60
N GLU A 189 -16.43 -30.44 -6.56
CA GLU A 189 -17.22 -29.34 -7.11
C GLU A 189 -17.16 -29.27 -8.64
N THR A 190 -18.30 -29.00 -9.28
CA THR A 190 -18.43 -28.94 -10.74
C THR A 190 -17.57 -27.86 -11.40
N ALA A 191 -17.11 -26.87 -10.61
CA ALA A 191 -16.12 -25.87 -10.99
C ALA A 191 -14.78 -26.47 -11.46
N LEU A 192 -14.41 -27.65 -10.95
CA LEU A 192 -13.15 -28.33 -11.27
C LEU A 192 -13.18 -29.08 -12.62
N GLN A 193 -14.23 -29.02 -13.44
CA GLN A 193 -14.18 -29.60 -14.79
C GLN A 193 -13.26 -28.77 -15.72
N PRO A 194 -12.44 -29.41 -16.59
CA PRO A 194 -11.47 -28.69 -17.44
C PRO A 194 -12.08 -27.58 -18.31
N ALA A 195 -13.31 -27.77 -18.81
CA ALA A 195 -14.03 -26.79 -19.60
C ALA A 195 -14.37 -25.51 -18.80
N TRP A 196 -14.79 -25.65 -17.54
CA TRP A 196 -15.09 -24.52 -16.65
C TRP A 196 -13.83 -23.77 -16.22
N ARG A 197 -12.72 -24.48 -15.98
CA ARG A 197 -11.41 -23.86 -15.69
C ARG A 197 -10.91 -23.01 -16.86
N PHE A 198 -10.93 -23.57 -18.08
CA PHE A 198 -10.53 -22.82 -19.27
C PHE A 198 -11.45 -21.63 -19.52
N GLY A 199 -12.77 -21.78 -19.32
CA GLY A 199 -13.73 -20.68 -19.36
C GLY A 199 -13.42 -19.56 -18.36
N ASN A 200 -13.11 -19.91 -17.10
CA ASN A 200 -12.76 -18.93 -16.06
C ASN A 200 -11.48 -18.17 -16.41
N GLY A 201 -10.39 -18.86 -16.72
CA GLY A 201 -9.11 -18.23 -17.06
C GLY A 201 -9.20 -17.37 -18.32
N MET A 202 -9.91 -17.82 -19.36
CA MET A 202 -10.16 -17.01 -20.57
C MET A 202 -10.99 -15.76 -20.27
N PHE A 203 -11.97 -15.86 -19.37
CA PHE A 203 -12.77 -14.72 -18.91
C PHE A 203 -11.91 -13.73 -18.10
N ALA A 204 -11.07 -14.23 -17.19
CA ALA A 204 -10.11 -13.42 -16.43
C ALA A 204 -9.11 -12.69 -17.34
N LEU A 205 -8.61 -13.34 -18.40
CA LEU A 205 -7.79 -12.71 -19.44
C LEU A 205 -8.52 -11.55 -20.13
N VAL A 206 -9.76 -11.78 -20.59
CA VAL A 206 -10.55 -10.76 -21.29
C VAL A 206 -10.83 -9.55 -20.38
N LEU A 207 -11.21 -9.78 -19.12
CA LEU A 207 -11.43 -8.70 -18.15
C LEU A 207 -10.14 -7.94 -17.82
N SER A 208 -9.02 -8.66 -17.60
CA SER A 208 -7.72 -8.07 -17.24
C SER A 208 -7.13 -7.23 -18.38
N PHE A 209 -7.01 -7.80 -19.58
CA PHE A 209 -6.52 -7.05 -20.76
C PHE A 209 -7.51 -5.95 -21.19
N GLY A 210 -8.82 -6.19 -21.05
CA GLY A 210 -9.86 -5.19 -21.30
C GLY A 210 -9.72 -3.96 -20.40
N LEU A 211 -9.58 -4.18 -19.09
CA LEU A 211 -9.33 -3.13 -18.10
C LEU A 211 -8.01 -2.40 -18.38
N LEU A 212 -6.93 -3.12 -18.66
CA LEU A 212 -5.63 -2.54 -18.97
C LEU A 212 -5.68 -1.62 -20.21
N LEU A 213 -6.22 -2.12 -21.33
CA LEU A 213 -6.30 -1.36 -22.58
C LEU A 213 -7.19 -0.13 -22.44
N THR A 214 -8.34 -0.26 -21.77
CA THR A 214 -9.25 0.87 -21.53
C THR A 214 -8.66 1.88 -20.55
N ALA A 215 -7.97 1.45 -19.50
CA ALA A 215 -7.31 2.36 -18.55
C ALA A 215 -6.17 3.16 -19.21
N LEU A 216 -5.38 2.52 -20.07
CA LEU A 216 -4.36 3.19 -20.88
C LEU A 216 -4.96 4.20 -21.88
N LYS A 217 -6.14 3.90 -22.44
CA LYS A 217 -6.90 4.84 -23.27
C LYS A 217 -7.42 6.03 -22.44
N SER A 218 -7.96 5.77 -21.24
CA SER A 218 -8.44 6.83 -20.33
C SER A 218 -7.32 7.76 -19.87
N ARG A 219 -6.12 7.23 -19.55
CA ARG A 219 -4.95 8.08 -19.22
C ARG A 219 -4.51 8.95 -20.41
N LYS A 220 -4.74 8.50 -21.64
CA LYS A 220 -4.53 9.27 -22.88
C LYS A 220 -5.71 10.18 -23.25
N ALA A 221 -6.83 10.16 -22.52
CA ALA A 221 -7.99 11.02 -22.82
C ALA A 221 -7.62 12.51 -22.79
N ARG A 222 -6.74 12.93 -21.87
CA ARG A 222 -6.16 14.29 -21.81
C ARG A 222 -5.55 14.77 -23.14
N SER A 223 -5.16 13.88 -24.06
CA SER A 223 -4.62 14.23 -25.40
C SER A 223 -5.55 13.87 -26.57
N TRP A 224 -6.80 13.47 -26.33
CA TRP A 224 -7.77 13.25 -27.41
C TRP A 224 -8.19 14.56 -28.08
N ARG A 225 -8.29 14.50 -29.42
CA ARG A 225 -8.81 15.58 -30.27
C ARG A 225 -10.34 15.70 -30.21
N TYR A 226 -11.02 14.68 -29.69
CA TYR A 226 -12.46 14.59 -29.59
C TYR A 226 -12.90 14.74 -28.13
N GLY A 227 -14.03 15.42 -27.91
CA GLY A 227 -14.62 15.66 -26.59
C GLY A 227 -14.32 17.05 -26.00
N THR A 228 -15.22 17.54 -25.16
CA THR A 228 -15.09 18.85 -24.51
C THR A 228 -13.96 18.84 -23.47
N GLY A 229 -13.30 19.99 -23.26
CA GLY A 229 -12.16 20.09 -22.34
C GLY A 229 -12.47 19.66 -20.90
N TRP A 230 -13.71 19.81 -20.46
CA TRP A 230 -14.18 19.39 -19.13
C TRP A 230 -14.35 17.87 -19.02
N LEU A 231 -15.07 17.23 -19.93
CA LEU A 231 -15.18 15.76 -20.01
C LEU A 231 -13.80 15.10 -20.17
N ARG A 232 -12.95 15.71 -21.01
CA ARG A 232 -11.55 15.31 -21.28
C ARG A 232 -10.62 15.41 -20.07
N GLY A 233 -10.99 16.19 -19.04
CA GLY A 233 -10.36 16.19 -17.72
C GLY A 233 -10.90 15.07 -16.83
N LEU A 234 -12.23 15.01 -16.65
CA LEU A 234 -12.87 14.00 -15.80
C LEU A 234 -12.52 12.56 -16.20
N ILE A 235 -12.53 12.22 -17.48
CA ILE A 235 -12.22 10.87 -17.99
C ILE A 235 -10.75 10.50 -17.76
N ALA A 236 -9.84 11.48 -17.71
CA ALA A 236 -8.43 11.21 -17.43
C ALA A 236 -8.15 11.04 -15.93
N ASP A 237 -8.89 11.76 -15.09
CA ASP A 237 -8.65 11.83 -13.65
C ASP A 237 -9.43 10.74 -12.89
N TYR A 238 -10.66 10.45 -13.31
CA TYR A 238 -11.51 9.38 -12.77
C TYR A 238 -11.55 8.12 -13.66
N GLY A 239 -10.71 8.06 -14.71
CA GLY A 239 -10.75 6.99 -15.71
C GLY A 239 -10.58 5.58 -15.14
N VAL A 240 -9.54 5.37 -14.34
CA VAL A 240 -9.25 4.06 -13.73
C VAL A 240 -10.42 3.55 -12.88
N PRO A 241 -10.97 4.29 -11.90
CA PRO A 241 -12.09 3.79 -11.11
C PRO A 241 -13.40 3.63 -11.86
N ILE A 242 -13.73 4.52 -12.80
CA ILE A 242 -14.91 4.36 -13.66
C ILE A 242 -14.80 3.04 -14.44
N LEU A 243 -13.61 2.73 -14.97
CA LEU A 243 -13.38 1.49 -15.70
C LEU A 243 -13.42 0.25 -14.80
N VAL A 244 -12.94 0.30 -13.56
CA VAL A 244 -13.15 -0.79 -12.59
C VAL A 244 -14.64 -1.06 -12.42
N VAL A 245 -15.47 -0.02 -12.18
CA VAL A 245 -16.93 -0.19 -12.06
C VAL A 245 -17.55 -0.75 -13.34
N VAL A 246 -17.14 -0.28 -14.53
CA VAL A 246 -17.66 -0.77 -15.82
C VAL A 246 -17.28 -2.24 -16.09
N TRP A 247 -16.02 -2.62 -15.88
CA TRP A 247 -15.55 -4.00 -16.09
C TRP A 247 -16.07 -4.96 -15.02
N THR A 248 -16.25 -4.50 -13.78
CA THR A 248 -17.00 -5.24 -12.76
C THR A 248 -18.45 -5.41 -13.19
N GLY A 249 -19.13 -4.36 -13.65
CA GLY A 249 -20.51 -4.47 -14.17
C GLY A 249 -20.63 -5.45 -15.34
N LEU A 250 -19.67 -5.43 -16.26
CA LEU A 250 -19.59 -6.40 -17.36
C LEU A 250 -19.41 -7.84 -16.85
N SER A 251 -18.66 -8.04 -15.76
CA SER A 251 -18.45 -9.38 -15.18
C SER A 251 -19.70 -9.97 -14.51
N TYR A 252 -20.72 -9.16 -14.20
CA TYR A 252 -22.02 -9.62 -13.71
C TYR A 252 -23.00 -10.05 -14.81
N ILE A 253 -22.73 -9.78 -16.09
CA ILE A 253 -23.66 -10.12 -17.19
C ILE A 253 -23.77 -11.64 -17.42
N PRO A 254 -22.68 -12.46 -17.43
CA PRO A 254 -22.76 -13.90 -17.75
C PRO A 254 -23.28 -14.81 -16.63
N VAL A 255 -23.96 -14.26 -15.61
CA VAL A 255 -24.22 -14.98 -14.33
C VAL A 255 -25.26 -16.10 -14.44
N ARG A 256 -26.06 -16.18 -15.52
CA ARG A 256 -27.15 -17.17 -15.64
C ARG A 256 -26.70 -18.60 -15.90
N ASP A 257 -25.55 -18.82 -16.56
CA ASP A 257 -25.17 -20.15 -17.06
C ASP A 257 -24.05 -20.85 -16.26
N VAL A 258 -23.52 -20.21 -15.20
CA VAL A 258 -22.26 -20.64 -14.58
C VAL A 258 -22.45 -20.99 -13.09
N PRO A 259 -22.08 -22.21 -12.63
CA PRO A 259 -22.37 -22.69 -11.28
C PRO A 259 -21.72 -21.86 -10.16
N ALA A 260 -22.29 -21.96 -8.96
CA ALA A 260 -22.04 -21.11 -7.81
C ALA A 260 -20.70 -21.36 -7.05
N GLY A 261 -19.86 -22.28 -7.52
CA GLY A 261 -18.58 -22.67 -6.89
C GLY A 261 -17.34 -22.29 -7.70
N ILE A 262 -17.41 -21.32 -8.63
CA ILE A 262 -16.21 -20.76 -9.27
C ILE A 262 -15.87 -19.44 -8.57
N PRO A 263 -14.70 -19.28 -7.92
CA PRO A 263 -14.31 -18.09 -7.16
C PRO A 263 -13.98 -16.89 -8.07
N ARG A 264 -14.99 -16.38 -8.78
CA ARG A 264 -14.91 -15.23 -9.71
C ARG A 264 -14.86 -13.86 -9.01
N ARG A 265 -14.79 -13.84 -7.68
CA ARG A 265 -15.07 -12.66 -6.84
C ARG A 265 -14.30 -12.73 -5.53
N LEU A 266 -13.78 -11.58 -5.11
CA LEU A 266 -13.36 -11.35 -3.73
C LEU A 266 -14.55 -11.55 -2.78
N PHE A 267 -14.47 -12.59 -1.96
CA PHE A 267 -15.29 -12.68 -0.76
C PHE A 267 -14.66 -11.82 0.33
N SER A 268 -15.36 -10.75 0.73
CA SER A 268 -14.99 -10.01 1.94
C SER A 268 -15.72 -10.65 3.13
N PRO A 269 -15.03 -11.36 4.04
CA PRO A 269 -15.66 -11.84 5.26
C PRO A 269 -16.07 -10.64 6.13
N ASN A 270 -17.22 -10.73 6.79
CA ASN A 270 -17.67 -9.65 7.67
C ASN A 270 -16.63 -9.41 8.79
N PRO A 271 -16.11 -8.17 8.96
CA PRO A 271 -15.09 -7.84 9.97
C PRO A 271 -15.57 -8.15 11.40
N TRP A 272 -16.88 -8.14 11.59
CA TRP A 272 -17.60 -8.34 12.86
C TRP A 272 -18.16 -9.76 13.02
N SER A 273 -17.71 -10.72 12.20
CA SER A 273 -18.11 -12.12 12.35
C SER A 273 -17.47 -12.74 13.62
N PRO A 274 -18.11 -13.71 14.30
CA PRO A 274 -17.62 -14.22 15.59
C PRO A 274 -16.18 -14.76 15.57
N GLY A 275 -15.74 -15.37 14.46
CA GLY A 275 -14.36 -15.84 14.29
C GLY A 275 -13.34 -14.72 14.07
N ALA A 276 -13.75 -13.59 13.50
CA ALA A 276 -12.84 -12.48 13.22
C ALA A 276 -12.33 -11.80 14.50
N TYR A 277 -13.12 -11.76 15.58
CA TYR A 277 -12.73 -11.13 16.84
C TYR A 277 -11.46 -11.74 17.47
N SER A 278 -11.18 -13.03 17.26
CA SER A 278 -9.96 -13.68 17.75
C SER A 278 -8.71 -12.97 17.22
N ASN A 279 -8.75 -12.57 15.95
CA ASN A 279 -7.63 -11.92 15.26
C ASN A 279 -7.36 -10.47 15.74
N TRP A 280 -8.26 -9.87 16.52
CA TRP A 280 -8.08 -8.53 17.11
C TRP A 280 -7.58 -8.59 18.56
N THR A 281 -7.62 -9.76 19.21
CA THR A 281 -7.22 -9.95 20.62
C THR A 281 -5.79 -10.47 20.81
N VAL A 282 -4.94 -10.31 19.79
CA VAL A 282 -3.55 -10.79 19.74
C VAL A 282 -2.73 -10.45 20.99
N ILE A 283 -2.94 -9.27 21.59
CA ILE A 283 -2.31 -8.82 22.84
C ILE A 283 -2.39 -9.87 23.97
N LYS A 284 -3.50 -10.62 24.07
CA LYS A 284 -3.68 -11.66 25.10
C LYS A 284 -2.88 -12.93 24.81
N GLU A 285 -2.64 -13.22 23.54
CA GLU A 285 -1.93 -14.42 23.08
C GLU A 285 -0.42 -14.20 22.99
N MET A 286 0.05 -12.96 22.87
CA MET A 286 1.48 -12.61 22.89
C MET A 286 2.23 -13.18 24.12
N MET A 287 1.59 -13.25 25.29
CA MET A 287 2.18 -13.81 26.51
C MET A 287 2.37 -15.34 26.48
N HIS A 288 1.75 -16.05 25.53
CA HIS A 288 1.83 -17.50 25.39
C HIS A 288 2.91 -17.97 24.40
N VAL A 289 3.59 -17.03 23.71
CA VAL A 289 4.67 -17.35 22.76
C VAL A 289 5.92 -17.80 23.52
N PRO A 290 6.57 -18.93 23.17
CA PRO A 290 7.74 -19.39 23.92
C PRO A 290 8.91 -18.40 23.81
N PRO A 291 9.66 -18.11 24.90
CA PRO A 291 10.69 -17.07 24.92
C PRO A 291 11.77 -17.20 23.84
N LEU A 292 12.10 -18.42 23.43
CA LEU A 292 13.04 -18.70 22.34
C LEU A 292 12.61 -18.06 21.01
N TYR A 293 11.31 -18.11 20.68
CA TYR A 293 10.77 -17.50 19.46
C TYR A 293 10.59 -15.98 19.59
N ILE A 294 10.46 -15.46 20.82
CA ILE A 294 10.48 -14.01 21.09
C ILE A 294 11.88 -13.43 20.83
N VAL A 295 12.95 -14.12 21.20
CA VAL A 295 14.32 -13.72 20.85
C VAL A 295 14.60 -13.96 19.36
N GLY A 296 14.17 -15.11 18.82
CA GLY A 296 14.29 -15.43 17.39
C GLY A 296 13.58 -14.46 16.45
N ALA A 297 12.51 -13.79 16.93
CA ALA A 297 11.80 -12.74 16.21
C ALA A 297 12.69 -11.53 15.83
N PHE A 298 13.83 -11.34 16.49
CA PHE A 298 14.78 -10.27 16.17
C PHE A 298 15.34 -10.36 14.73
N ILE A 299 15.49 -11.57 14.19
CA ILE A 299 16.03 -11.79 12.83
C ILE A 299 15.07 -11.25 11.75
N PRO A 300 13.81 -11.73 11.63
CA PRO A 300 12.86 -11.14 10.68
C PRO A 300 12.58 -9.67 11.00
N ALA A 301 12.56 -9.27 12.28
CA ALA A 301 12.35 -7.88 12.67
C ALA A 301 13.44 -6.93 12.14
N THR A 302 14.70 -7.37 12.11
CA THR A 302 15.83 -6.61 11.54
C THR A 302 15.67 -6.42 10.04
N MET A 303 15.30 -7.49 9.31
CA MET A 303 15.05 -7.41 7.88
C MET A 303 13.88 -6.48 7.54
N ILE A 304 12.77 -6.57 8.28
CA ILE A 304 11.61 -5.67 8.13
C ILE A 304 11.99 -4.22 8.49
N ALA A 305 12.79 -4.00 9.54
CA ALA A 305 13.24 -2.65 9.91
C ALA A 305 14.08 -1.98 8.81
N VAL A 306 15.01 -2.71 8.19
CA VAL A 306 15.82 -2.21 7.06
C VAL A 306 14.94 -1.94 5.83
N LEU A 307 14.02 -2.85 5.50
CA LEU A 307 13.05 -2.69 4.41
C LEU A 307 12.17 -1.46 4.61
N TYR A 308 11.61 -1.28 5.82
CA TYR A 308 10.72 -0.16 6.14
C TYR A 308 11.46 1.17 6.20
N TYR A 309 12.66 1.18 6.77
CA TYR A 309 13.55 2.32 6.68
C TYR A 309 13.79 2.72 5.21
N PHE A 310 14.10 1.77 4.33
CA PHE A 310 14.37 2.04 2.92
C PHE A 310 13.13 2.49 2.15
N ASP A 311 12.04 1.73 2.17
CA ASP A 311 10.81 2.04 1.42
C ASP A 311 10.22 3.40 1.84
N HIS A 312 10.11 3.64 3.15
CA HIS A 312 9.55 4.89 3.67
C HIS A 312 10.46 6.08 3.34
N SER A 313 11.78 5.91 3.43
CA SER A 313 12.76 6.91 3.02
C SER A 313 12.65 7.24 1.54
N VAL A 314 12.74 6.24 0.66
CA VAL A 314 12.74 6.43 -0.80
C VAL A 314 11.39 6.97 -1.29
N ALA A 315 10.27 6.52 -0.73
CA ALA A 315 8.95 7.10 -1.02
C ALA A 315 8.84 8.57 -0.59
N SER A 316 9.43 8.93 0.57
CA SER A 316 9.51 10.32 1.06
C SER A 316 10.30 11.21 0.10
N GLN A 317 11.48 10.75 -0.38
CA GLN A 317 12.29 11.47 -1.38
C GLN A 317 11.63 11.54 -2.76
N LEU A 318 11.00 10.48 -3.24
CA LEU A 318 10.31 10.48 -4.53
C LEU A 318 9.08 11.40 -4.54
N ALA A 319 8.45 11.61 -3.39
CA ALA A 319 7.43 12.65 -3.22
C ALA A 319 8.00 14.08 -3.13
N GLN A 320 9.31 14.24 -2.93
CA GLN A 320 10.01 15.52 -2.70
C GLN A 320 11.10 15.84 -3.74
N GLN A 321 11.06 15.24 -4.93
CA GLN A 321 11.97 15.56 -6.02
C GLN A 321 12.00 17.08 -6.29
N GLU A 322 13.20 17.63 -6.56
CA GLU A 322 13.41 19.06 -6.83
C GLU A 322 12.53 19.57 -7.98
N GLU A 323 12.20 18.69 -8.93
CA GLU A 323 11.23 18.92 -10.02
C GLU A 323 9.89 19.50 -9.53
N PHE A 324 9.44 19.16 -8.31
CA PHE A 324 8.19 19.64 -7.72
C PHE A 324 8.26 21.01 -7.03
N ASN A 325 9.47 21.56 -6.79
CA ASN A 325 9.67 22.89 -6.20
C ASN A 325 8.88 23.12 -4.90
N LEU A 326 8.91 22.15 -3.98
CA LEU A 326 8.20 22.23 -2.69
C LEU A 326 8.83 23.30 -1.78
N LYS A 327 7.97 24.15 -1.18
CA LYS A 327 8.40 25.28 -0.33
C LYS A 327 8.47 24.96 1.17
N LYS A 328 7.97 23.80 1.60
CA LYS A 328 7.88 23.40 3.02
C LYS A 328 8.99 22.41 3.37
N PRO A 329 9.55 22.45 4.58
CA PRO A 329 10.64 21.56 4.98
C PRO A 329 10.21 20.09 4.98
N ALA A 330 11.16 19.22 4.64
CA ALA A 330 11.05 17.76 4.81
C ALA A 330 11.09 17.38 6.30
N SER A 331 10.75 16.12 6.62
CA SER A 331 10.58 15.66 8.00
C SER A 331 10.95 14.17 8.19
N TYR A 332 12.07 13.75 7.61
CA TYR A 332 12.44 12.34 7.48
C TYR A 332 12.59 11.60 8.83
N HIS A 333 13.19 12.22 9.85
CA HIS A 333 13.48 11.55 11.12
C HIS A 333 12.22 11.34 11.96
N TYR A 334 11.36 12.37 11.97
CA TYR A 334 10.11 12.32 12.71
C TYR A 334 9.11 11.35 12.07
N ASP A 335 9.06 11.26 10.74
CA ASP A 335 8.17 10.31 10.07
C ASP A 335 8.62 8.85 10.26
N LEU A 336 9.94 8.59 10.32
CA LEU A 336 10.49 7.27 10.68
C LEU A 336 10.15 6.89 12.13
N LEU A 337 10.21 7.86 13.06
CA LEU A 337 9.77 7.66 14.44
C LEU A 337 8.27 7.33 14.51
N LEU A 338 7.44 8.08 13.77
CA LEU A 338 6.00 7.85 13.70
C LEU A 338 5.68 6.47 13.09
N LEU A 339 6.42 6.04 12.07
CA LEU A 339 6.31 4.69 11.50
C LEU A 339 6.57 3.61 12.58
N GLY A 340 7.59 3.79 13.43
CA GLY A 340 7.83 2.87 14.55
C GLY A 340 6.64 2.77 15.51
N VAL A 341 5.98 3.89 15.83
CA VAL A 341 4.75 3.90 16.65
C VAL A 341 3.60 3.17 15.95
N LEU A 342 3.41 3.41 14.64
CA LEU A 342 2.39 2.73 13.84
C LEU A 342 2.62 1.22 13.78
N VAL A 343 3.87 0.77 13.65
CA VAL A 343 4.23 -0.66 13.67
C VAL A 343 3.86 -1.33 14.99
N ILE A 344 4.03 -0.66 16.14
CA ILE A 344 3.57 -1.16 17.45
C ILE A 344 2.05 -1.32 17.44
N ILE A 345 1.31 -0.29 17.02
CA ILE A 345 -0.17 -0.31 17.01
C ILE A 345 -0.68 -1.43 16.10
N CYS A 346 -0.11 -1.58 14.90
CA CYS A 346 -0.46 -2.66 13.97
C CYS A 346 -0.15 -4.05 14.54
N GLY A 347 1.05 -4.24 15.11
CA GLY A 347 1.45 -5.52 15.70
C GLY A 347 0.60 -5.94 16.88
N LEU A 348 0.19 -5.01 17.75
CA LEU A 348 -0.73 -5.27 18.85
C LEU A 348 -2.16 -5.62 18.38
N LEU A 349 -2.60 -5.04 17.26
CA LEU A 349 -3.90 -5.31 16.65
C LEU A 349 -3.93 -6.56 15.75
N GLY A 350 -2.80 -7.21 15.49
CA GLY A 350 -2.73 -8.37 14.60
C GLY A 350 -2.89 -8.04 13.10
N ILE A 351 -2.66 -6.78 12.71
CA ILE A 351 -2.80 -6.30 11.33
C ILE A 351 -1.42 -6.04 10.71
N PRO A 352 -1.21 -6.33 9.40
CA PRO A 352 0.10 -6.16 8.78
C PRO A 352 0.46 -4.66 8.74
N PRO A 353 1.63 -4.22 9.23
CA PRO A 353 1.97 -2.81 9.27
C PRO A 353 2.08 -2.19 7.87
N SER A 354 1.72 -0.91 7.77
CA SER A 354 1.82 -0.14 6.53
C SER A 354 3.14 0.63 6.47
N ASN A 355 3.71 0.75 5.27
CA ASN A 355 4.92 1.52 4.97
C ASN A 355 4.69 2.54 3.84
N GLY A 356 5.69 3.37 3.53
CA GLY A 356 5.56 4.42 2.51
C GLY A 356 5.49 3.84 1.10
N VAL A 357 4.40 4.07 0.37
CA VAL A 357 4.16 3.45 -0.94
C VAL A 357 4.78 4.28 -2.07
N ILE A 358 5.78 3.67 -2.70
CA ILE A 358 6.66 4.26 -3.72
C ILE A 358 5.94 4.78 -4.97
N PRO A 359 5.02 4.06 -5.64
CA PRO A 359 4.32 4.59 -6.82
C PRO A 359 3.23 5.61 -6.47
N GLN A 360 2.57 5.48 -5.32
CA GLN A 360 1.41 6.30 -4.95
C GLN A 360 1.81 7.70 -4.49
N SER A 361 2.87 7.82 -3.67
CA SER A 361 3.34 9.09 -3.13
C SER A 361 3.74 10.15 -4.19
N PRO A 362 4.53 9.85 -5.25
CA PRO A 362 4.80 10.80 -6.32
C PRO A 362 3.59 11.04 -7.25
N MET A 363 2.65 10.10 -7.34
CA MET A 363 1.37 10.34 -8.04
C MET A 363 0.50 11.33 -7.26
N HIS A 364 0.48 11.23 -5.93
CA HIS A 364 -0.20 12.19 -5.06
C HIS A 364 0.40 13.58 -5.21
N THR A 365 1.74 13.73 -5.08
CA THR A 365 2.42 15.02 -5.36
C THR A 365 2.12 15.53 -6.77
N LYS A 366 2.15 14.69 -7.82
CA LYS A 366 1.81 15.09 -9.21
C LYS A 366 0.35 15.49 -9.41
N SER A 367 -0.58 14.93 -8.64
CA SER A 367 -2.01 15.28 -8.70
C SER A 367 -2.32 16.63 -8.04
N LEU A 368 -1.57 16.99 -7.00
CA LEU A 368 -1.67 18.28 -6.29
C LEU A 368 -0.81 19.37 -6.93
N ALA A 369 0.30 19.02 -7.58
CA ALA A 369 1.13 19.93 -8.33
C ALA A 369 0.36 20.48 -9.54
N THR A 370 -0.07 21.74 -9.47
CA THR A 370 -0.60 22.47 -10.62
C THR A 370 0.52 22.65 -11.65
N LEU A 371 0.64 21.69 -12.57
CA LEU A 371 1.56 21.74 -13.71
C LEU A 371 1.48 23.12 -14.37
N LYS A 372 2.62 23.82 -14.44
CA LYS A 372 2.75 25.15 -15.08
C LYS A 372 2.20 25.19 -16.50
N GLN A 373 2.00 24.04 -17.18
CA GLN A 373 1.25 23.95 -18.43
C GLN A 373 -0.16 24.57 -18.37
N GLN A 374 -0.89 24.51 -17.25
CA GLN A 374 -2.17 25.25 -17.15
C GLN A 374 -1.99 26.77 -17.10
N VAL A 375 -0.84 27.26 -16.61
CA VAL A 375 -0.49 28.69 -16.62
C VAL A 375 0.00 29.11 -18.00
N ILE A 376 0.85 28.31 -18.66
CA ILE A 376 1.36 28.56 -20.01
C ILE A 376 0.22 28.53 -21.04
N LEU A 377 -0.76 27.61 -20.91
CA LEU A 377 -1.96 27.58 -21.76
C LEU A 377 -2.94 28.73 -21.46
N ARG A 378 -2.99 29.24 -20.23
CA ARG A 378 -3.75 30.47 -19.92
C ARG A 378 -3.06 31.73 -20.45
N LEU A 379 -1.74 31.78 -20.45
CA LEU A 379 -0.98 32.90 -21.02
C LEU A 379 -1.07 32.94 -22.56
N HIS A 380 -1.05 31.80 -23.24
CA HIS A 380 -1.30 31.71 -24.69
C HIS A 380 -2.77 31.86 -25.09
N ALA A 381 -3.71 31.95 -24.14
CA ALA A 381 -5.12 32.24 -24.40
C ALA A 381 -5.48 33.72 -24.14
N VAL A 382 -4.46 34.56 -23.89
CA VAL A 382 -4.59 36.00 -23.57
C VAL A 382 -3.75 36.87 -24.53
N TYR A 383 -3.13 36.26 -25.54
CA TYR A 383 -2.43 36.91 -26.66
C TYR A 383 -3.01 36.42 -27.99
#